data_AF-D8M0M1-F1
#
_entry.id   AF-D8M0M1-F1
#
_cell.length_a   1.000
_cell.length_b   1.000
_cell.length_c   1.000
_cell.angle_alpha   90.00
_cell.angle_beta   90.00
_cell.angle_gamma   90.00
#
_symmetry.space_group_name_H-M   'P 1'
#
loop_
_entity.id
_entity.type
_entity.pdbx_description
1 polymer ?
#
loop_
_entity_poly.entity_id
_entity_poly.type
_entity_poly.pdbx_seq_one_letter_code
_entity_poly.pdbx_strand_id
1 'polypeptide(L)'
;MKPNGWISLILSNRECIVLQFNNGVFMNQGFVINEQKVLKVFGNHQIGDISYNDEQSIEVVVEGIVDLDHGSRFEGLVLTEKEKVKEGKIGIPFGYGEMYDDDGILVYKGIMINWKRFGYGTSYHNNGLIEYEGYWCDDKRFGIGKVYGRKGEFVKECEWCNGIESDIDEKYKGDGKKPMNMGLKHLKLTNYCVLVDWDVSLLYNLESIEIGDHSFKSVKTFRIDGLNRLKTIKIGSNSFTQVISPFWDYKKAKSRSKSFHILNCESLESIEIGEYSFSDFGGDFELKNLPQLQSIQIGATGYYAFDSYNFYHSSFVIRGIDMILNI
;
A
#
# COMPACT_ATOMS: atom_id res chain seq x y z
N MET A 1 3.03 3.68 11.85
CA MET A 1 2.41 3.71 10.51
C MET A 1 3.25 2.86 9.56
N LYS A 2 3.09 1.54 9.59
CA LYS A 2 3.87 0.66 8.73
C LYS A 2 2.95 -0.44 8.19
N PRO A 3 3.05 -0.82 6.91
CA PRO A 3 2.19 -1.84 6.35
C PRO A 3 2.44 -3.20 7.00
N ASN A 4 1.38 -4.00 7.04
CA ASN A 4 1.39 -5.32 7.63
C ASN A 4 0.59 -6.27 6.74
N GLY A 5 1.12 -7.45 6.48
CA GLY A 5 0.54 -8.44 5.57
C GLY A 5 1.12 -8.38 4.16
N TRP A 6 0.38 -8.92 3.19
CA TRP A 6 0.79 -8.97 1.79
C TRP A 6 0.49 -7.66 1.08
N ILE A 7 1.45 -7.22 0.27
CA ILE A 7 1.37 -6.08 -0.63
C ILE A 7 1.42 -6.62 -2.05
N SER A 8 0.46 -6.26 -2.90
CA SER A 8 0.50 -6.59 -4.32
C SER A 8 0.62 -5.32 -5.15
N LEU A 9 1.62 -5.30 -6.04
CA LEU A 9 1.86 -4.25 -7.03
C LEU A 9 1.45 -4.81 -8.38
N ILE A 10 0.39 -4.24 -8.96
CA ILE A 10 -0.09 -4.64 -10.29
C ILE A 10 0.73 -3.87 -11.33
N LEU A 11 1.42 -4.61 -12.18
CA LEU A 11 2.20 -4.09 -13.30
C LEU A 11 1.35 -4.10 -14.59
N SER A 12 1.92 -3.62 -15.69
CA SER A 12 1.28 -3.79 -17.00
C SER A 12 1.12 -5.28 -17.36
N ASN A 13 0.18 -5.58 -18.26
CA ASN A 13 -0.07 -6.94 -18.77
C ASN A 13 -0.49 -7.98 -17.71
N ARG A 14 -1.16 -7.55 -16.64
CA ARG A 14 -1.65 -8.39 -15.53
C ARG A 14 -0.54 -9.17 -14.80
N GLU A 15 0.70 -8.70 -14.89
CA GLU A 15 1.78 -9.17 -14.01
C GLU A 15 1.63 -8.52 -12.63
N CYS A 16 1.96 -9.24 -11.58
CA CYS A 16 1.90 -8.75 -10.21
C CYS A 16 3.19 -9.09 -9.46
N ILE A 17 3.65 -8.15 -8.63
CA ILE A 17 4.68 -8.41 -7.62
C ILE A 17 3.98 -8.42 -6.26
N VAL A 18 4.01 -9.55 -5.57
CA VAL A 18 3.41 -9.72 -4.26
C VAL A 18 4.51 -9.90 -3.21
N LEU A 19 4.53 -9.08 -2.17
CA LEU A 19 5.57 -9.06 -1.13
C LEU A 19 4.94 -9.04 0.25
N GLN A 20 5.49 -9.82 1.18
CA GLN A 20 4.99 -9.87 2.55
C GLN A 20 5.78 -8.93 3.47
N PHE A 21 5.07 -8.16 4.29
CA PHE A 21 5.64 -7.24 5.27
C PHE A 21 5.09 -7.51 6.66
N ASN A 22 5.93 -7.30 7.68
CA ASN A 22 5.53 -7.23 9.08
C ASN A 22 5.97 -5.89 9.65
N ASN A 23 5.01 -5.03 9.97
CA ASN A 23 5.26 -3.67 10.45
C ASN A 23 6.33 -2.94 9.62
N GLY A 24 6.19 -2.98 8.29
CA GLY A 24 7.07 -2.30 7.32
C GLY A 24 8.44 -2.94 7.11
N VAL A 25 8.73 -4.05 7.77
CA VAL A 25 9.91 -4.88 7.48
C VAL A 25 9.52 -5.91 6.44
N PHE A 26 10.22 -5.93 5.31
CA PHE A 26 10.05 -6.97 4.30
C PHE A 26 10.44 -8.33 4.89
N MET A 27 9.53 -9.29 4.82
CA MET A 27 9.68 -10.60 5.45
C MET A 27 10.53 -11.58 4.64
N ASN A 28 11.17 -11.10 3.57
CA ASN A 28 11.87 -11.96 2.60
C ASN A 28 10.95 -13.08 2.08
N GLN A 29 9.71 -12.71 1.75
CA GLN A 29 8.72 -13.60 1.17
C GLN A 29 7.93 -12.84 0.10
N GLY A 30 7.86 -13.40 -1.11
CA GLY A 30 7.18 -12.76 -2.22
C GLY A 30 7.14 -13.59 -3.50
N PHE A 31 6.35 -13.13 -4.47
CA PHE A 31 6.17 -13.76 -5.76
C PHE A 31 6.11 -12.70 -6.86
N VAL A 32 6.73 -12.97 -8.01
CA VAL A 32 6.37 -12.34 -9.29
C VAL A 32 5.49 -13.33 -10.02
N ILE A 33 4.29 -12.93 -10.40
CA ILE A 33 3.30 -13.80 -11.04
C ILE A 33 2.71 -13.12 -12.26
N ASN A 34 2.31 -13.90 -13.25
CA ASN A 34 1.41 -13.47 -14.31
C ASN A 34 0.13 -14.32 -14.28
N GLU A 35 -0.72 -14.24 -15.30
CA GLU A 35 -1.99 -14.98 -15.34
C GLU A 35 -1.83 -16.51 -15.42
N GLN A 36 -0.63 -17.01 -15.74
CA GLN A 36 -0.40 -18.43 -16.04
C GLN A 36 0.50 -19.12 -15.02
N LYS A 37 1.50 -18.43 -14.48
CA LYS A 37 2.51 -19.06 -13.61
C LYS A 37 3.14 -18.08 -12.63
N VAL A 38 3.83 -18.66 -11.65
CA VAL A 38 4.78 -17.95 -10.81
C VAL A 38 6.10 -17.81 -11.57
N LEU A 39 6.48 -16.56 -11.88
CA LEU A 39 7.69 -16.21 -12.63
C LEU A 39 8.94 -16.22 -11.75
N LYS A 40 8.79 -15.81 -10.48
CA LYS A 40 9.89 -15.74 -9.52
C LYS A 40 9.35 -15.84 -8.10
N VAL A 41 10.12 -16.45 -7.21
CA VAL A 41 9.89 -16.44 -5.76
C VAL A 41 10.94 -15.51 -5.15
N PHE A 42 10.54 -14.70 -4.17
CA PHE A 42 11.42 -13.88 -3.38
C PHE A 42 11.54 -14.46 -1.97
N GLY A 43 12.74 -14.86 -1.61
CA GLY A 43 13.07 -15.31 -0.27
C GLY A 43 12.28 -16.54 0.22
N ASN A 44 12.56 -16.88 1.48
CA ASN A 44 12.25 -18.12 2.21
C ASN A 44 12.22 -19.43 1.41
N HIS A 45 13.08 -20.36 1.85
CA HIS A 45 13.33 -21.67 1.26
C HIS A 45 12.19 -22.67 1.48
N GLN A 46 10.95 -22.22 1.78
CA GLN A 46 9.79 -23.09 2.05
C GLN A 46 8.48 -22.48 1.54
N ILE A 47 7.74 -23.26 0.75
CA ILE A 47 6.36 -22.97 0.35
C ILE A 47 5.52 -24.16 0.82
N GLY A 48 4.67 -23.95 1.84
CA GLY A 48 4.05 -25.06 2.55
C GLY A 48 5.12 -25.98 3.15
N ASP A 49 5.00 -27.28 2.88
CA ASP A 49 5.97 -28.29 3.33
C ASP A 49 7.15 -28.52 2.35
N ILE A 50 7.19 -27.81 1.23
CA ILE A 50 8.22 -27.99 0.19
C ILE A 50 9.33 -26.97 0.39
N SER A 51 10.57 -27.45 0.51
CA SER A 51 11.73 -26.56 0.54
C SER A 51 12.28 -26.24 -0.87
N TYR A 52 12.60 -24.99 -1.16
CA TYR A 52 13.23 -24.55 -2.42
C TYR A 52 14.53 -23.76 -2.13
N ASN A 53 15.49 -23.76 -3.06
CA ASN A 53 16.75 -23.01 -2.92
C ASN A 53 16.98 -22.10 -4.14
N ASP A 54 17.50 -20.89 -3.94
CA ASP A 54 17.67 -19.86 -4.98
C ASP A 54 18.61 -20.29 -6.13
N GLU A 55 19.48 -21.28 -5.89
CA GLU A 55 20.40 -21.85 -6.88
C GLU A 55 19.78 -22.98 -7.72
N GLN A 56 18.57 -23.45 -7.38
CA GLN A 56 17.82 -24.42 -8.16
C GLN A 56 16.65 -23.71 -8.84
N SER A 57 16.66 -23.71 -10.18
CA SER A 57 15.48 -23.41 -11.00
C SER A 57 14.25 -24.11 -10.40
N ILE A 58 13.10 -23.44 -10.44
CA ILE A 58 11.78 -24.04 -10.14
C ILE A 58 11.57 -25.18 -11.15
N GLU A 59 12.15 -26.36 -10.90
CA GLU A 59 12.38 -27.36 -11.94
C GLU A 59 11.32 -28.46 -12.00
N VAL A 60 10.29 -28.39 -11.16
CA VAL A 60 9.15 -29.31 -11.26
C VAL A 60 7.85 -28.62 -10.93
N VAL A 61 7.47 -27.66 -11.77
CA VAL A 61 6.06 -27.29 -11.91
C VAL A 61 5.49 -28.14 -13.04
N VAL A 62 4.58 -29.04 -12.69
CA VAL A 62 3.93 -29.97 -13.62
C VAL A 62 2.43 -29.85 -13.49
N GLU A 63 1.71 -30.24 -14.54
CA GLU A 63 0.27 -30.44 -14.44
C GLU A 63 -0.02 -31.61 -13.49
N GLY A 64 -0.95 -31.39 -12.56
CA GLY A 64 -1.29 -32.38 -11.55
C GLY A 64 -2.63 -32.10 -10.88
N ILE A 65 -3.07 -33.09 -10.10
CA ILE A 65 -4.28 -33.02 -9.29
C ILE A 65 -3.86 -33.08 -7.83
N VAL A 66 -4.39 -32.16 -7.02
CA VAL A 66 -4.17 -32.09 -5.57
C VAL A 66 -5.52 -32.20 -4.87
N ASP A 67 -5.72 -33.28 -4.13
CA ASP A 67 -6.92 -33.51 -3.31
C ASP A 67 -6.59 -33.25 -1.82
N LEU A 68 -7.49 -32.56 -1.12
CA LEU A 68 -7.47 -32.43 0.34
C LEU A 68 -8.33 -33.51 0.99
N ASP A 69 -8.02 -33.88 2.23
CA ASP A 69 -8.73 -34.93 2.98
C ASP A 69 -10.25 -34.67 3.13
N HIS A 70 -10.65 -33.40 3.11
CA HIS A 70 -12.06 -33.00 3.19
C HIS A 70 -12.75 -32.88 1.83
N GLY A 71 -12.12 -33.32 0.73
CA GLY A 71 -12.75 -33.47 -0.58
C GLY A 71 -12.51 -32.33 -1.58
N SER A 72 -11.96 -31.19 -1.16
CA SER A 72 -11.63 -30.12 -2.12
C SER A 72 -10.47 -30.52 -3.01
N ARG A 73 -10.53 -30.09 -4.27
CA ARG A 73 -9.58 -30.47 -5.32
C ARG A 73 -9.02 -29.25 -6.02
N PHE A 74 -7.75 -29.33 -6.40
CA PHE A 74 -7.11 -28.44 -7.36
C PHE A 74 -6.59 -29.23 -8.56
N GLU A 75 -6.84 -28.75 -9.76
CA GLU A 75 -6.32 -29.30 -11.02
C GLU A 75 -5.55 -28.20 -11.76
N GLY A 76 -4.25 -28.40 -12.01
CA GLY A 76 -3.42 -27.42 -12.71
C GLY A 76 -1.93 -27.53 -12.39
N LEU A 77 -1.24 -26.38 -12.39
CA LEU A 77 0.20 -26.31 -12.12
C LEU A 77 0.51 -26.57 -10.64
N VAL A 78 1.31 -27.60 -10.38
CA VAL A 78 1.67 -28.08 -9.04
C VAL A 78 3.19 -28.06 -8.88
N LEU A 79 3.67 -27.49 -7.78
CA LEU A 79 5.07 -27.58 -7.36
C LEU A 79 5.30 -28.90 -6.63
N THR A 80 6.32 -29.65 -7.05
CA THR A 80 6.70 -30.93 -6.44
C THR A 80 8.22 -31.07 -6.33
N GLU A 81 8.69 -32.00 -5.49
CA GLU A 81 10.10 -32.37 -5.41
C GLU A 81 10.39 -33.52 -6.38
N LYS A 82 11.50 -33.44 -7.13
CA LYS A 82 11.90 -34.46 -8.14
C LYS A 82 11.87 -35.90 -7.61
N GLU A 83 12.22 -36.11 -6.34
CA GLU A 83 12.28 -37.43 -5.72
C GLU A 83 10.91 -37.95 -5.29
N LYS A 84 9.97 -37.06 -4.92
CA LYS A 84 8.64 -37.40 -4.40
C LYS A 84 7.59 -37.68 -5.49
N VAL A 85 7.85 -37.31 -6.75
CA VAL A 85 7.01 -37.69 -7.92
C VAL A 85 6.84 -39.21 -7.98
N LYS A 86 7.83 -39.99 -7.52
CA LYS A 86 7.81 -41.45 -7.54
C LYS A 86 6.99 -42.08 -6.40
N GLU A 87 6.66 -41.33 -5.36
CA GLU A 87 6.02 -41.84 -4.13
C GLU A 87 4.52 -41.52 -4.04
N GLY A 88 3.94 -40.88 -5.06
CA GLY A 88 2.52 -40.52 -5.06
C GLY A 88 2.15 -39.43 -4.05
N LYS A 89 3.13 -38.77 -3.43
CA LYS A 89 2.89 -37.58 -2.61
C LYS A 89 2.60 -36.39 -3.52
N ILE A 90 1.35 -35.98 -3.43
CA ILE A 90 0.72 -34.87 -4.12
C ILE A 90 1.49 -33.57 -3.77
N GLY A 91 1.91 -32.81 -4.78
CA GLY A 91 2.59 -31.53 -4.58
C GLY A 91 1.65 -30.44 -4.08
N ILE A 92 2.09 -29.18 -4.12
CA ILE A 92 1.26 -28.04 -3.72
C ILE A 92 0.82 -27.23 -4.94
N PRO A 93 -0.42 -26.68 -4.97
CA PRO A 93 -0.84 -25.75 -6.03
C PRO A 93 0.19 -24.62 -6.17
N PHE A 94 0.68 -24.39 -7.38
CA PHE A 94 1.74 -23.41 -7.64
C PHE A 94 1.71 -22.89 -9.09
N GLY A 95 0.66 -22.14 -9.40
CA GLY A 95 0.44 -21.57 -10.73
C GLY A 95 -1.04 -21.58 -11.09
N TYR A 96 -1.33 -21.46 -12.38
CA TYR A 96 -2.70 -21.49 -12.87
C TYR A 96 -3.35 -22.86 -12.67
N GLY A 97 -4.62 -22.87 -12.28
CA GLY A 97 -5.44 -24.05 -12.24
C GLY A 97 -6.88 -23.77 -11.85
N GLU A 98 -7.62 -24.84 -11.66
CA GLU A 98 -9.04 -24.87 -11.31
C GLU A 98 -9.20 -25.48 -9.91
N MET A 99 -9.97 -24.81 -9.05
CA MET A 99 -10.29 -25.31 -7.71
C MET A 99 -11.76 -25.68 -7.64
N TYR A 100 -12.01 -26.83 -7.02
CA TYR A 100 -13.32 -27.43 -6.80
C TYR A 100 -13.55 -27.60 -5.30
N ASP A 101 -14.78 -27.39 -4.85
CA ASP A 101 -15.19 -27.69 -3.47
C ASP A 101 -15.39 -29.20 -3.25
N ASP A 102 -15.82 -29.58 -2.04
CA ASP A 102 -16.04 -30.97 -1.63
C ASP A 102 -17.25 -31.64 -2.30
N ASP A 103 -18.15 -30.86 -2.92
CA ASP A 103 -19.22 -31.34 -3.79
C ASP A 103 -18.78 -31.48 -5.26
N GLY A 104 -17.52 -31.14 -5.57
CA GLY A 104 -16.98 -31.16 -6.93
C GLY A 104 -17.45 -29.99 -7.79
N ILE A 105 -17.94 -28.90 -7.18
CA ILE A 105 -18.36 -27.70 -7.88
C ILE A 105 -17.15 -26.79 -8.09
N LEU A 106 -16.97 -26.28 -9.32
CA LEU A 106 -15.93 -25.32 -9.65
C LEU A 106 -16.15 -24.01 -8.86
N VAL A 107 -15.16 -23.63 -8.05
CA VAL A 107 -15.21 -22.41 -7.23
C VAL A 107 -14.23 -21.34 -7.68
N TYR A 108 -13.13 -21.69 -8.36
CA TYR A 108 -12.13 -20.71 -8.80
C TYR A 108 -11.30 -21.19 -10.00
N LYS A 109 -10.90 -20.23 -10.85
CA LYS A 109 -9.87 -20.39 -11.89
C LYS A 109 -8.87 -19.24 -11.81
N GLY A 110 -7.58 -19.55 -11.73
CA GLY A 110 -6.53 -18.53 -11.66
C GLY A 110 -5.27 -19.03 -10.96
N ILE A 111 -4.38 -18.11 -10.57
CA ILE A 111 -3.15 -18.48 -9.87
C ILE A 111 -3.46 -18.92 -8.44
N MET A 112 -3.03 -20.12 -8.10
CA MET A 112 -3.07 -20.67 -6.76
C MET A 112 -1.67 -20.98 -6.28
N ILE A 113 -1.34 -20.52 -5.08
CA ILE A 113 -0.06 -20.81 -4.41
C ILE A 113 -0.40 -21.35 -3.03
N ASN A 114 -0.13 -22.64 -2.81
CA ASN A 114 -0.40 -23.34 -1.57
C ASN A 114 -1.83 -23.09 -1.05
N TRP A 115 -2.82 -23.44 -1.88
CA TRP A 115 -4.26 -23.30 -1.58
C TRP A 115 -4.75 -21.88 -1.28
N LYS A 116 -3.99 -20.86 -1.68
CA LYS A 116 -4.41 -19.46 -1.60
C LYS A 116 -4.42 -18.84 -2.98
N ARG A 117 -5.46 -18.05 -3.26
CA ARG A 117 -5.62 -17.31 -4.52
C ARG A 117 -4.66 -16.12 -4.56
N PHE A 118 -3.95 -15.97 -5.66
CA PHE A 118 -3.06 -14.84 -5.95
C PHE A 118 -3.27 -14.35 -7.39
N GLY A 119 -2.81 -13.14 -7.71
CA GLY A 119 -2.83 -12.62 -9.08
C GLY A 119 -4.24 -12.48 -9.65
N TYR A 120 -4.37 -12.41 -10.97
CA TYR A 120 -5.67 -12.31 -11.61
C TYR A 120 -6.38 -13.67 -11.65
N GLY A 121 -7.68 -13.70 -11.34
CA GLY A 121 -8.49 -14.92 -11.43
C GLY A 121 -9.98 -14.68 -11.22
N THR A 122 -10.76 -15.74 -11.42
CA THR A 122 -12.21 -15.73 -11.46
C THR A 122 -12.78 -16.71 -10.44
N SER A 123 -13.65 -16.26 -9.55
CA SER A 123 -14.45 -17.13 -8.68
C SER A 123 -15.88 -17.30 -9.19
N TYR A 124 -16.52 -18.38 -8.77
CA TYR A 124 -17.84 -18.78 -9.28
C TYR A 124 -18.80 -19.02 -8.11
N HIS A 125 -20.07 -18.69 -8.35
CA HIS A 125 -21.18 -19.13 -7.52
C HIS A 125 -21.37 -20.64 -7.70
N ASN A 126 -22.06 -21.28 -6.75
CA ASN A 126 -22.37 -22.71 -6.81
C ASN A 126 -23.27 -23.13 -8.01
N ASN A 127 -23.83 -22.18 -8.76
CA ASN A 127 -24.56 -22.44 -10.00
C ASN A 127 -23.67 -22.33 -11.26
N GLY A 128 -22.35 -22.18 -11.08
CA GLY A 128 -21.37 -22.09 -12.16
C GLY A 128 -21.26 -20.71 -12.81
N LEU A 129 -22.06 -19.72 -12.40
CA LEU A 129 -21.92 -18.34 -12.89
C LEU A 129 -20.81 -17.61 -12.15
N ILE A 130 -20.16 -16.67 -12.83
CA ILE A 130 -19.09 -15.85 -12.26
C ILE A 130 -19.63 -15.10 -11.02
N GLU A 131 -18.86 -15.13 -9.94
CA GLU A 131 -19.09 -14.34 -8.72
C GLU A 131 -18.18 -13.10 -8.72
N TYR A 132 -16.91 -13.29 -9.05
CA TYR A 132 -15.91 -12.24 -9.06
C TYR A 132 -14.86 -12.51 -10.13
N GLU A 133 -14.43 -11.45 -10.82
CA GLU A 133 -13.32 -11.48 -11.76
C GLU A 133 -12.39 -10.32 -11.43
N GLY A 134 -11.15 -10.61 -11.01
CA GLY A 134 -10.23 -9.55 -10.55
C GLY A 134 -8.96 -10.11 -9.91
N TYR A 135 -8.23 -9.25 -9.20
CA TYR A 135 -6.99 -9.66 -8.55
C TYR A 135 -7.23 -10.25 -7.15
N TRP A 136 -6.33 -11.13 -6.75
CA TRP A 136 -6.32 -11.82 -5.48
C TRP A 136 -4.94 -11.71 -4.84
N CYS A 137 -4.92 -11.68 -3.53
CA CYS A 137 -3.70 -11.69 -2.74
C CYS A 137 -3.99 -12.41 -1.41
N ASP A 138 -3.32 -13.54 -1.18
CA ASP A 138 -3.46 -14.32 0.06
C ASP A 138 -4.93 -14.66 0.35
N ASP A 139 -5.63 -15.14 -0.68
CA ASP A 139 -7.05 -15.53 -0.65
C ASP A 139 -8.06 -14.38 -0.49
N LYS A 140 -7.59 -13.12 -0.55
CA LYS A 140 -8.43 -11.93 -0.45
C LYS A 140 -8.49 -11.20 -1.78
N ARG A 141 -9.66 -10.65 -2.13
CA ARG A 141 -9.80 -9.75 -3.28
C ARG A 141 -8.84 -8.57 -3.14
N PHE A 142 -8.17 -8.22 -4.23
CA PHE A 142 -7.17 -7.16 -4.30
C PHE A 142 -7.30 -6.42 -5.64
N GLY A 143 -6.83 -5.18 -5.72
CA GLY A 143 -6.80 -4.39 -6.96
C GLY A 143 -8.17 -4.22 -7.60
N ILE A 144 -8.21 -3.88 -8.87
CA ILE A 144 -9.47 -3.71 -9.61
C ILE A 144 -10.14 -5.08 -9.82
N GLY A 145 -11.44 -5.17 -9.54
CA GLY A 145 -12.22 -6.36 -9.84
C GLY A 145 -13.71 -6.08 -10.03
N LYS A 146 -14.37 -6.99 -10.74
CA LYS A 146 -15.79 -6.97 -11.08
C LYS A 146 -16.55 -8.01 -10.26
N VAL A 147 -17.71 -7.62 -9.74
CA VAL A 147 -18.60 -8.48 -8.96
C VAL A 147 -19.87 -8.73 -9.75
N TYR A 148 -20.33 -9.98 -9.71
CA TYR A 148 -21.52 -10.44 -10.42
C TYR A 148 -22.50 -11.13 -9.47
N GLY A 149 -23.79 -10.93 -9.72
CA GLY A 149 -24.86 -11.56 -8.96
C GLY A 149 -25.11 -13.00 -9.39
N ARG A 150 -25.99 -13.70 -8.66
CA ARG A 150 -26.31 -15.11 -8.91
C ARG A 150 -27.06 -15.36 -10.22
N LYS A 151 -27.51 -14.32 -10.92
CA LYS A 151 -28.12 -14.43 -12.25
C LYS A 151 -27.14 -14.02 -13.36
N GLY A 152 -25.87 -13.79 -13.02
CA GLY A 152 -24.81 -13.35 -13.94
C GLY A 152 -24.87 -11.85 -14.25
N GLU A 153 -25.72 -11.09 -13.57
CA GLU A 153 -25.83 -9.65 -13.71
C GLU A 153 -24.59 -8.95 -13.16
N PHE A 154 -24.08 -7.96 -13.88
CA PHE A 154 -23.02 -7.09 -13.38
C PHE A 154 -23.55 -6.29 -12.19
N VAL A 155 -22.85 -6.35 -11.06
CA VAL A 155 -23.21 -5.62 -9.84
C VAL A 155 -22.39 -4.35 -9.73
N LYS A 156 -21.06 -4.47 -9.81
CA LYS A 156 -20.13 -3.35 -9.69
C LYS A 156 -18.71 -3.70 -10.13
N GLU A 157 -17.92 -2.68 -10.39
CA GLU A 157 -16.47 -2.72 -10.57
C GLU A 157 -15.85 -1.75 -9.57
N CYS A 158 -14.92 -2.22 -8.74
CA CYS A 158 -14.26 -1.42 -7.71
C CYS A 158 -12.85 -1.94 -7.42
N GLU A 159 -12.04 -1.12 -6.75
CA GLU A 159 -10.71 -1.51 -6.28
C GLU A 159 -10.80 -2.17 -4.89
N TRP A 160 -10.03 -3.22 -4.62
CA TRP A 160 -10.04 -3.98 -3.37
C TRP A 160 -8.67 -3.91 -2.69
N CYS A 161 -8.65 -3.80 -1.37
CA CYS A 161 -7.43 -3.85 -0.57
C CYS A 161 -7.63 -4.87 0.56
N ASN A 162 -6.99 -6.04 0.42
CA ASN A 162 -7.08 -7.16 1.38
C ASN A 162 -8.52 -7.56 1.71
N GLY A 163 -9.36 -7.68 0.68
CA GLY A 163 -10.76 -8.11 0.77
C GLY A 163 -11.73 -7.01 1.15
N ILE A 164 -11.25 -5.78 1.39
CA ILE A 164 -12.07 -4.61 1.68
C ILE A 164 -12.21 -3.77 0.40
N GLU A 165 -13.42 -3.36 0.08
CA GLU A 165 -13.68 -2.46 -1.04
C GLU A 165 -13.05 -1.09 -0.77
N SER A 166 -12.14 -0.66 -1.63
CA SER A 166 -11.42 0.62 -1.54
C SER A 166 -12.33 1.81 -1.90
N ASP A 167 -13.51 1.58 -2.49
CA ASP A 167 -14.55 2.60 -2.64
C ASP A 167 -15.24 2.96 -1.33
N ILE A 168 -14.98 2.20 -0.27
CA ILE A 168 -15.28 2.67 1.08
C ILE A 168 -14.31 3.82 1.34
N ASP A 169 -14.85 4.97 1.70
CA ASP A 169 -14.16 6.16 2.20
C ASP A 169 -13.44 5.81 3.52
N GLU A 170 -12.43 4.92 3.45
CA GLU A 170 -11.75 4.33 4.60
C GLU A 170 -10.93 5.43 5.27
N LYS A 171 -11.29 5.72 6.53
CA LYS A 171 -10.65 6.74 7.35
C LYS A 171 -9.96 6.11 8.53
N TYR A 172 -8.69 6.45 8.71
CA TYR A 172 -7.96 6.19 9.93
C TYR A 172 -8.07 7.42 10.82
N LYS A 173 -8.48 7.22 12.07
CA LYS A 173 -8.37 8.25 13.11
C LYS A 173 -7.72 7.66 14.35
N GLY A 174 -6.53 8.13 14.71
CA GLY A 174 -5.81 7.60 15.87
C GLY A 174 -4.40 8.15 16.06
N ASP A 175 -3.60 7.47 16.87
CA ASP A 175 -2.23 7.88 17.23
C ASP A 175 -1.14 7.31 16.30
N GLY A 176 -1.54 6.57 15.25
CA GLY A 176 -0.65 5.97 14.27
C GLY A 176 0.03 4.66 14.72
N LYS A 177 -0.34 4.12 15.90
CA LYS A 177 0.20 2.85 16.42
C LYS A 177 -0.50 1.62 15.88
N LYS A 178 -1.79 1.73 15.55
CA LYS A 178 -2.53 0.62 14.94
C LYS A 178 -2.08 0.39 13.49
N PRO A 179 -2.03 -0.86 13.01
CA PRO A 179 -1.81 -1.16 11.60
C PRO A 179 -2.81 -0.41 10.72
N MET A 180 -2.35 0.03 9.55
CA MET A 180 -3.16 0.72 8.54
C MET A 180 -3.29 -0.18 7.32
N ASN A 181 -4.47 -0.18 6.70
CA ASN A 181 -4.68 -0.85 5.43
C ASN A 181 -4.10 0.00 4.28
N MET A 182 -3.62 -0.65 3.22
CA MET A 182 -3.18 0.04 2.00
C MET A 182 -4.34 0.68 1.22
N GLY A 183 -5.58 0.28 1.49
CA GLY A 183 -6.79 0.93 0.97
C GLY A 183 -7.13 2.27 1.63
N LEU A 184 -6.36 2.69 2.64
CA LEU A 184 -6.62 3.91 3.40
C LEU A 184 -6.62 5.14 2.50
N LYS A 185 -7.77 5.83 2.43
CA LYS A 185 -7.93 7.09 1.69
C LYS A 185 -7.69 8.32 2.55
N HIS A 186 -8.10 8.30 3.82
CA HIS A 186 -7.97 9.47 4.70
C HIS A 186 -7.25 9.14 6.00
N LEU A 187 -6.04 9.67 6.15
CA LEU A 187 -5.25 9.55 7.35
C LEU A 187 -5.49 10.75 8.27
N LYS A 188 -6.06 10.53 9.46
CA LYS A 188 -6.15 11.52 10.53
C LYS A 188 -5.38 11.08 11.76
N LEU A 189 -4.29 11.76 12.07
CA LEU A 189 -3.52 11.56 13.30
C LEU A 189 -3.96 12.56 14.36
N THR A 190 -4.24 12.08 15.57
CA THR A 190 -4.62 12.94 16.69
C THR A 190 -3.44 13.79 17.16
N ASN A 191 -3.75 14.83 17.94
CA ASN A 191 -2.73 15.65 18.61
C ASN A 191 -1.76 14.80 19.43
N TYR A 192 -0.56 15.34 19.64
CA TYR A 192 0.50 14.73 20.44
C TYR A 192 0.95 13.35 19.91
N CYS A 193 0.98 13.16 18.59
CA CYS A 193 1.51 11.93 18.02
C CYS A 193 3.02 11.82 18.31
N VAL A 194 3.41 10.80 19.09
CA VAL A 194 4.79 10.58 19.56
C VAL A 194 5.60 9.63 18.66
N LEU A 195 5.07 9.29 17.48
CA LEU A 195 5.81 8.47 16.53
C LEU A 195 7.12 9.19 16.15
N VAL A 196 8.20 8.41 16.14
CA VAL A 196 9.55 8.90 15.86
C VAL A 196 9.87 8.89 14.36
N ASP A 197 9.12 8.10 13.59
CA ASP A 197 9.26 7.92 12.16
C ASP A 197 8.04 8.48 11.43
N TRP A 198 8.28 9.06 10.25
CA TRP A 198 7.27 9.45 9.28
C TRP A 198 7.54 8.70 7.97
N ASP A 199 6.63 7.81 7.59
CA ASP A 199 6.66 7.14 6.29
C ASP A 199 5.24 6.74 5.90
N VAL A 200 4.79 7.27 4.76
CA VAL A 200 3.49 7.00 4.13
C VAL A 200 3.64 6.49 2.71
N SER A 201 4.87 6.18 2.27
CA SER A 201 5.20 5.84 0.88
C SER A 201 4.41 4.64 0.34
N LEU A 202 4.03 3.71 1.22
CA LEU A 202 3.28 2.50 0.88
C LEU A 202 1.75 2.67 0.95
N LEU A 203 1.26 3.85 1.32
CA LEU A 203 -0.17 4.17 1.36
C LEU A 203 -0.58 4.95 0.09
N TYR A 204 -0.37 4.32 -1.07
CA TYR A 204 -0.54 4.94 -2.40
C TYR A 204 -1.98 5.36 -2.74
N ASN A 205 -2.96 4.89 -1.95
CA ASN A 205 -4.36 5.27 -2.06
C ASN A 205 -4.76 6.51 -1.25
N LEU A 206 -3.84 7.12 -0.49
CA LEU A 206 -4.17 8.30 0.31
C LEU A 206 -4.62 9.46 -0.57
N GLU A 207 -5.78 10.01 -0.22
CA GLU A 207 -6.38 11.23 -0.77
C GLU A 207 -6.26 12.42 0.20
N SER A 208 -6.24 12.16 1.51
CA SER A 208 -5.96 13.21 2.51
C SER A 208 -5.08 12.76 3.67
N ILE A 209 -4.26 13.69 4.15
CA ILE A 209 -3.47 13.58 5.37
C ILE A 209 -3.82 14.74 6.29
N GLU A 210 -4.26 14.44 7.50
CA GLU A 210 -4.48 15.40 8.58
C GLU A 210 -3.65 14.97 9.80
N ILE A 211 -2.77 15.86 10.25
CA ILE A 211 -1.92 15.65 11.42
C ILE A 211 -2.34 16.66 12.49
N GLY A 212 -2.71 16.19 13.67
CA GLY A 212 -3.07 17.05 14.80
C GLY A 212 -1.87 17.77 15.42
N ASP A 213 -2.14 18.72 16.30
CA ASP A 213 -1.13 19.60 16.90
C ASP A 213 -0.09 18.84 17.72
N HIS A 214 1.10 19.44 17.91
CA HIS A 214 2.16 18.93 18.79
C HIS A 214 2.66 17.51 18.42
N SER A 215 2.64 17.18 17.13
CA SER A 215 2.96 15.84 16.63
C SER A 215 4.39 15.75 16.05
N PHE A 216 4.98 14.55 16.04
CA PHE A 216 6.22 14.23 15.31
C PHE A 216 7.48 15.04 15.66
N LYS A 217 7.65 15.44 16.93
CA LYS A 217 8.83 16.22 17.40
C LYS A 217 10.21 15.65 17.01
N SER A 218 10.31 14.32 16.90
CA SER A 218 11.56 13.61 16.63
C SER A 218 11.89 13.44 15.15
N VAL A 219 10.90 13.64 14.27
CA VAL A 219 11.08 13.44 12.82
C VAL A 219 12.05 14.49 12.28
N LYS A 220 13.04 14.02 11.50
CA LYS A 220 14.03 14.90 10.87
C LYS A 220 13.66 15.25 9.44
N THR A 221 13.10 14.29 8.71
CA THR A 221 12.74 14.48 7.30
C THR A 221 11.25 14.21 7.16
N PHE A 222 10.51 15.22 6.74
CA PHE A 222 9.15 15.05 6.27
C PHE A 222 9.22 14.93 4.75
N ARG A 223 8.92 13.73 4.24
CA ARG A 223 8.95 13.45 2.81
C ARG A 223 7.66 12.77 2.39
N ILE A 224 7.09 13.26 1.30
CA ILE A 224 6.05 12.60 0.53
C ILE A 224 6.52 12.62 -0.93
N ASP A 225 6.54 11.47 -1.58
CA ASP A 225 7.03 11.30 -2.94
C ASP A 225 6.17 10.28 -3.68
N GLY A 226 5.58 10.65 -4.82
CA GLY A 226 4.83 9.72 -5.67
C GLY A 226 3.41 9.38 -5.22
N LEU A 227 2.86 10.05 -4.20
CA LEU A 227 1.48 9.82 -3.76
C LEU A 227 0.49 10.53 -4.70
N ASN A 228 0.35 9.98 -5.91
CA ASN A 228 -0.40 10.61 -7.01
C ASN A 228 -1.91 10.73 -6.79
N ARG A 229 -2.49 10.06 -5.79
CA ARG A 229 -3.91 10.23 -5.42
C ARG A 229 -4.12 11.28 -4.32
N LEU A 230 -3.05 11.77 -3.69
CA LEU A 230 -3.13 12.67 -2.55
C LEU A 230 -3.57 14.06 -3.00
N LYS A 231 -4.69 14.55 -2.44
CA LYS A 231 -5.29 15.85 -2.77
C LYS A 231 -5.04 16.92 -1.72
N THR A 232 -5.05 16.54 -0.44
CA THR A 232 -4.97 17.51 0.66
C THR A 232 -3.99 17.07 1.75
N ILE A 233 -3.20 18.03 2.24
CA ILE A 233 -2.34 17.86 3.40
C ILE A 233 -2.67 18.97 4.39
N LYS A 234 -3.00 18.59 5.63
CA LYS A 234 -3.22 19.50 6.75
C LYS A 234 -2.36 19.09 7.94
N ILE A 235 -1.57 20.03 8.46
CA ILE A 235 -0.68 19.81 9.60
C ILE A 235 -1.04 20.84 10.67
N GLY A 236 -1.39 20.37 11.86
CA GLY A 236 -1.71 21.20 13.02
C GLY A 236 -0.48 21.92 13.59
N SER A 237 -0.72 22.86 14.50
CA SER A 237 0.31 23.75 15.04
C SER A 237 1.34 23.02 15.91
N ASN A 238 2.54 23.58 16.04
CA ASN A 238 3.65 23.01 16.81
C ASN A 238 4.03 21.57 16.41
N SER A 239 3.77 21.16 15.17
CA SER A 239 4.09 19.82 14.66
C SER A 239 5.45 19.81 13.95
N PHE A 240 6.13 18.66 13.98
CA PHE A 240 7.46 18.50 13.39
C PHE A 240 8.47 19.56 13.87
N THR A 241 8.47 19.87 15.18
CA THR A 241 9.48 20.75 15.76
C THR A 241 9.82 20.32 17.19
N GLN A 242 11.06 20.56 17.61
CA GLN A 242 11.45 20.48 19.02
C GLN A 242 11.42 21.86 19.70
N VAL A 243 11.27 22.93 18.92
CA VAL A 243 11.22 24.31 19.40
C VAL A 243 9.78 24.79 19.31
N ILE A 244 9.04 24.56 20.41
CA ILE A 244 7.60 24.81 20.52
C ILE A 244 7.28 26.20 21.09
N SER A 245 6.16 26.77 20.68
CA SER A 245 5.54 27.96 21.31
C SER A 245 5.00 27.62 22.72
N PRO A 246 5.00 28.56 23.70
CA PRO A 246 5.50 29.94 23.64
C PRO A 246 6.99 30.10 23.96
N PHE A 247 7.69 28.99 24.27
CA PHE A 247 9.11 29.01 24.68
C PHE A 247 10.07 28.93 23.48
N TRP A 248 9.67 29.50 22.34
CA TRP A 248 10.42 29.39 21.10
C TRP A 248 11.75 30.15 21.18
N ASP A 249 12.84 29.52 20.74
CA ASP A 249 14.21 30.06 20.83
C ASP A 249 14.91 29.95 19.47
N TYR A 250 15.14 31.10 18.81
CA TYR A 250 15.78 31.18 17.50
C TYR A 250 17.17 30.55 17.45
N LYS A 251 17.88 30.48 18.60
CA LYS A 251 19.22 29.88 18.69
C LYS A 251 19.16 28.35 18.59
N LYS A 252 18.02 27.75 18.96
CA LYS A 252 17.78 26.30 18.91
C LYS A 252 17.02 25.87 17.66
N ALA A 253 16.37 26.82 16.97
CA ALA A 253 15.51 26.58 15.81
C ALA A 253 16.28 26.35 14.48
N LYS A 254 17.58 26.07 14.50
CA LYS A 254 18.35 25.86 13.26
C LYS A 254 18.93 24.46 13.18
N SER A 255 18.20 23.55 12.53
CA SER A 255 18.72 22.23 12.19
C SER A 255 18.86 22.05 10.68
N ARG A 256 20.11 22.13 10.18
CA ARG A 256 20.44 21.87 8.76
C ARG A 256 20.20 20.42 8.34
N SER A 257 20.10 19.49 9.29
CA SER A 257 19.80 18.08 9.02
C SER A 257 18.30 17.78 8.93
N LYS A 258 17.44 18.78 9.16
CA LYS A 258 15.98 18.63 9.11
C LYS A 258 15.44 19.24 7.82
N SER A 259 14.65 18.49 7.06
CA SER A 259 14.23 18.87 5.71
C SER A 259 12.78 18.47 5.38
N PHE A 260 12.17 19.23 4.48
CA PHE A 260 10.77 19.11 4.09
C PHE A 260 10.65 18.96 2.58
N HIS A 261 10.03 17.88 2.12
CA HIS A 261 9.92 17.55 0.70
C HIS A 261 8.53 17.01 0.37
N ILE A 262 7.88 17.61 -0.62
CA ILE A 262 6.69 17.04 -1.26
C ILE A 262 6.96 17.04 -2.77
N LEU A 263 7.10 15.83 -3.31
CA LEU A 263 7.61 15.60 -4.67
C LEU A 263 6.63 14.71 -5.44
N ASN A 264 6.47 14.95 -6.73
CA ASN A 264 5.77 14.04 -7.66
C ASN A 264 4.39 13.62 -7.14
N CYS A 265 3.56 14.57 -6.70
CA CYS A 265 2.20 14.30 -6.25
C CYS A 265 1.24 14.99 -7.22
N GLU A 266 0.86 14.26 -8.27
CA GLU A 266 0.17 14.82 -9.43
C GLU A 266 -1.21 15.41 -9.12
N SER A 267 -1.94 14.82 -8.16
CA SER A 267 -3.29 15.27 -7.77
C SER A 267 -3.33 16.20 -6.57
N LEU A 268 -2.18 16.67 -6.05
CA LEU A 268 -2.16 17.47 -4.82
C LEU A 268 -2.69 18.87 -5.08
N GLU A 269 -3.78 19.25 -4.41
CA GLU A 269 -4.52 20.51 -4.61
C GLU A 269 -4.23 21.54 -3.51
N SER A 270 -4.08 21.11 -2.26
CA SER A 270 -3.90 22.03 -1.12
C SER A 270 -2.94 21.52 -0.05
N ILE A 271 -2.16 22.46 0.50
CA ILE A 271 -1.27 22.24 1.64
C ILE A 271 -1.59 23.30 2.71
N GLU A 272 -1.93 22.86 3.92
CA GLU A 272 -2.15 23.71 5.09
C GLU A 272 -1.19 23.30 6.23
N ILE A 273 -0.40 24.24 6.73
CA ILE A 273 0.56 24.03 7.82
C ILE A 273 0.29 25.07 8.91
N GLY A 274 -0.08 24.59 10.10
CA GLY A 274 -0.36 25.42 11.28
C GLY A 274 0.90 26.11 11.84
N GLU A 275 0.68 27.14 12.64
CA GLU A 275 1.73 27.97 13.23
C GLU A 275 2.76 27.13 14.02
N TYR A 276 4.02 27.58 14.02
CA TYR A 276 5.19 26.99 14.67
C TYR A 276 5.59 25.60 14.17
N SER A 277 4.85 24.99 13.25
CA SER A 277 5.22 23.71 12.66
C SER A 277 6.48 23.85 11.79
N PHE A 278 7.35 22.84 11.86
CA PHE A 278 8.65 22.84 11.17
C PHE A 278 9.57 24.03 11.53
N SER A 279 9.35 24.69 12.69
CA SER A 279 10.11 25.90 13.06
C SER A 279 11.61 25.67 13.18
N ASP A 280 12.03 24.44 13.51
CA ASP A 280 13.45 24.05 13.62
C ASP A 280 14.04 23.37 12.37
N PHE A 281 13.26 23.30 11.28
CA PHE A 281 13.73 22.80 9.98
C PHE A 281 14.52 23.91 9.30
N GLY A 282 15.82 23.69 9.10
CA GLY A 282 16.73 24.63 8.44
C GLY A 282 17.50 24.03 7.25
N GLY A 283 17.22 22.77 6.90
CA GLY A 283 17.71 22.12 5.69
C GLY A 283 16.86 22.49 4.48
N ASP A 284 16.73 21.55 3.55
CA ASP A 284 16.00 21.78 2.29
C ASP A 284 14.50 21.87 2.53
N PHE A 285 13.85 22.79 1.80
CA PHE A 285 12.41 22.86 1.62
C PHE A 285 12.14 22.73 0.13
N GLU A 286 11.41 21.70 -0.28
CA GLU A 286 11.15 21.42 -1.68
C GLU A 286 9.69 21.06 -1.93
N LEU A 287 9.07 21.82 -2.82
CA LEU A 287 7.81 21.46 -3.49
C LEU A 287 8.12 21.27 -4.97
N LYS A 288 7.95 20.06 -5.50
CA LYS A 288 8.33 19.74 -6.89
C LYS A 288 7.34 18.82 -7.59
N ASN A 289 7.04 19.12 -8.86
CA ASN A 289 6.18 18.31 -9.73
C ASN A 289 4.78 18.13 -9.09
N LEU A 290 4.11 19.26 -8.86
CA LEU A 290 2.78 19.36 -8.22
C LEU A 290 1.82 20.13 -9.16
N PRO A 291 1.48 19.59 -10.33
CA PRO A 291 0.78 20.32 -11.40
C PRO A 291 -0.63 20.78 -11.01
N GLN A 292 -1.30 20.11 -10.07
CA GLN A 292 -2.65 20.46 -9.62
C GLN A 292 -2.67 21.34 -8.36
N LEU A 293 -1.50 21.80 -7.86
CA LEU A 293 -1.44 22.54 -6.61
C LEU A 293 -2.02 23.95 -6.77
N GLN A 294 -3.11 24.22 -6.06
CA GLN A 294 -3.86 25.46 -6.13
C GLN A 294 -3.64 26.36 -4.92
N SER A 295 -3.38 25.80 -3.74
CA SER A 295 -3.24 26.58 -2.51
C SER A 295 -2.16 26.05 -1.59
N ILE A 296 -1.39 26.98 -1.02
CA ILE A 296 -0.44 26.73 0.06
C ILE A 296 -0.72 27.75 1.15
N GLN A 297 -1.06 27.28 2.35
CA GLN A 297 -1.16 28.09 3.55
C GLN A 297 -0.14 27.62 4.57
N ILE A 298 0.71 28.53 5.04
CA ILE A 298 1.68 28.29 6.11
C ILE A 298 1.45 29.36 7.19
N GLY A 299 1.14 28.92 8.41
CA GLY A 299 0.66 29.75 9.50
C GLY A 299 -0.86 29.96 9.46
N ALA A 300 -1.33 30.98 10.20
CA ALA A 300 -2.72 31.40 10.21
C ALA A 300 -2.94 32.65 9.35
N THR A 301 -4.15 32.78 8.80
CA THR A 301 -4.60 33.99 8.08
C THR A 301 -5.70 34.67 8.89
N GLY A 302 -5.69 36.01 8.95
CA GLY A 302 -6.72 36.81 9.62
C GLY A 302 -6.19 37.75 10.71
N TYR A 303 -7.08 38.60 11.24
CA TYR A 303 -6.73 39.70 12.15
C TYR A 303 -6.12 39.26 13.49
N TYR A 304 -6.35 38.01 13.89
CA TYR A 304 -5.84 37.43 15.14
C TYR A 304 -4.69 36.43 14.92
N ALA A 305 -4.09 36.39 13.73
CA ALA A 305 -2.93 35.55 13.46
C ALA A 305 -1.70 36.07 14.22
N PHE A 306 -0.95 35.17 14.84
CA PHE A 306 0.31 35.52 15.51
C PHE A 306 1.49 35.31 14.57
N ASP A 307 2.70 35.71 14.99
CA ASP A 307 3.92 35.32 14.31
C ASP A 307 3.95 33.78 14.16
N SER A 308 4.07 33.30 12.93
CA SER A 308 3.92 31.87 12.66
C SER A 308 5.21 31.08 12.91
N TYR A 309 6.39 31.69 12.77
CA TYR A 309 7.71 31.06 12.93
C TYR A 309 7.91 29.71 12.19
N ASN A 310 7.07 29.40 11.20
CA ASN A 310 7.21 28.22 10.38
C ASN A 310 8.49 28.32 9.54
N PHE A 311 9.24 27.22 9.43
CA PHE A 311 10.42 27.13 8.56
C PHE A 311 11.43 28.29 8.76
N TYR A 312 11.61 28.77 10.00
CA TYR A 312 12.28 30.05 10.30
C TYR A 312 13.69 30.22 9.70
N HIS A 313 14.46 29.14 9.54
CA HIS A 313 15.81 29.16 8.94
C HIS A 313 15.89 28.53 7.53
N SER A 314 14.76 28.13 6.94
CA SER A 314 14.72 27.47 5.62
C SER A 314 14.45 28.46 4.50
N SER A 315 14.97 28.15 3.31
CA SER A 315 14.66 28.89 2.08
C SER A 315 13.50 28.20 1.36
N PHE A 316 12.45 28.94 1.03
CA PHE A 316 11.28 28.40 0.33
C PHE A 316 11.55 28.23 -1.17
N VAL A 317 11.43 27.00 -1.67
CA VAL A 317 11.69 26.66 -3.08
C VAL A 317 10.54 25.83 -3.66
N ILE A 318 9.98 26.31 -4.78
CA ILE A 318 9.00 25.59 -5.59
C ILE A 318 9.59 25.35 -7.00
N ARG A 319 9.45 24.14 -7.53
CA ARG A 319 9.96 23.72 -8.86
C ARG A 319 8.97 22.83 -9.61
N GLY A 320 9.13 22.69 -10.92
CA GLY A 320 8.34 21.74 -11.71
C GLY A 320 6.83 22.04 -11.72
N ILE A 321 6.47 23.31 -11.57
CA ILE A 321 5.13 23.80 -11.91
C ILE A 321 5.21 24.20 -13.38
N ASP A 322 4.78 23.31 -14.26
CA ASP A 322 4.41 23.72 -15.61
C ASP A 322 3.08 24.44 -15.46
N MET A 323 3.11 25.77 -15.49
CA MET A 323 1.87 26.54 -15.56
C MET A 323 1.17 26.14 -16.85
N ILE A 324 0.11 25.34 -16.74
CA ILE A 324 -0.89 25.23 -17.80
C ILE A 324 -1.56 26.60 -17.84
N LEU A 325 -0.96 27.53 -18.60
CA LEU A 325 -1.64 28.72 -19.07
C LEU A 325 -2.78 28.22 -19.95
N ASN A 326 -3.96 28.07 -19.37
CA ASN A 326 -5.20 28.03 -20.15
C ASN A 326 -5.38 29.42 -20.74
N ILE A 327 -4.75 29.64 -21.91
CA ILE A 327 -4.94 30.83 -22.76
C ILE A 327 -6.26 30.70 -23.50
#